data_AF-A0A524JAG7-F1
#
_entry.id   AF-A0A524JAG7-F1
#
_cell.length_a   1.000
_cell.length_b   1.000
_cell.length_c   1.000
_cell.angle_alpha   90.00
_cell.angle_beta   90.00
_cell.angle_gamma   90.00
#
_symmetry.space_group_name_H-M   'P 1'
#
loop_
_entity.id
_entity.type
_entity.pdbx_description
1 polymer ?
#
loop_
_entity_poly.entity_id
_entity_poly.type
_entity_poly.pdbx_seq_one_letter_code
_entity_poly.pdbx_strand_id
1 'polypeptide(L)' 'MHNKKIPVAVLGATGAVGQRFVQLLSGHPWFEVVVLAASERSAGKPYKDVARWVIPGDPPDNVGDM' A
#
# COMPACT_ATOMS: atom_id res chain seq x y z
N MET A 1 25.57 8.56 6.93
CA MET A 1 24.75 9.11 5.82
C MET A 1 23.30 8.91 6.19
N HIS A 2 22.47 9.97 6.17
CA HIS A 2 21.07 9.88 6.56
C HIS A 2 20.29 9.07 5.52
N ASN A 3 20.22 7.75 5.70
CA ASN A 3 19.45 6.85 4.85
C ASN A 3 17.97 6.83 5.28
N LYS A 4 17.34 8.00 5.40
CA LYS A 4 15.90 8.09 5.65
C LYS A 4 15.17 7.82 4.34
N LYS A 5 14.29 6.83 4.35
CA LYS A 5 13.39 6.55 3.23
C LYS A 5 12.45 7.75 3.01
N ILE A 6 12.06 7.94 1.76
CA ILE A 6 11.13 8.98 1.33
C ILE A 6 9.71 8.46 1.61
N PRO A 7 8.93 9.12 2.48
CA PRO A 7 7.55 8.73 2.76
C PRO A 7 6.68 9.01 1.54
N VAL A 8 5.87 8.02 1.15
CA VAL A 8 4.95 8.12 0.01
C VAL A 8 3.56 7.64 0.38
N ALA A 9 2.57 8.13 -0.36
CA ALA A 9 1.18 7.70 -0.28
C ALA A 9 0.76 7.05 -1.60
N VAL A 10 -0.06 5.99 -1.52
CA VAL A 10 -0.68 5.38 -2.70
C VAL A 10 -2.16 5.77 -2.73
N LEU A 11 -2.56 6.58 -3.72
CA LEU A 11 -3.95 6.94 -3.95
C LEU A 11 -4.63 5.90 -4.84
N GLY A 12 -5.84 5.46 -4.46
CA GLY A 12 -6.52 4.37 -5.14
C GLY A 12 -5.90 3.00 -4.85
N ALA A 13 -5.35 2.83 -3.64
CA ALA A 13 -4.59 1.65 -3.23
C ALA A 13 -5.34 0.32 -3.46
N THR A 14 -6.67 0.31 -3.28
CA THR A 14 -7.48 -0.90 -3.43
C THR A 14 -7.70 -1.34 -4.89
N GLY A 15 -7.43 -0.48 -5.88
CA GLY A 15 -7.55 -0.84 -7.30
C GLY A 15 -6.35 -1.63 -7.79
N ALA A 16 -6.47 -2.33 -8.94
CA ALA A 16 -5.40 -3.20 -9.46
C ALA A 16 -4.04 -2.48 -9.63
N VAL A 17 -4.05 -1.22 -10.10
CA VAL A 17 -2.83 -0.41 -10.23
C VAL A 17 -2.26 -0.02 -8.86
N GLY A 18 -3.13 0.35 -7.91
CA GLY A 18 -2.73 0.65 -6.54
C GLY A 18 -2.10 -0.55 -5.84
N GLN A 19 -2.70 -1.73 -5.98
CA GLN A 19 -2.16 -2.99 -5.48
C GLN A 19 -0.78 -3.29 -6.07
N ARG A 20 -0.57 -3.01 -7.36
CA ARG A 20 0.73 -3.20 -8.00
C ARG A 20 1.77 -2.24 -7.44
N PHE A 21 1.42 -0.98 -7.18
CA PHE A 21 2.31 -0.04 -6.49
C PHE A 21 2.66 -0.51 -5.08
N VAL A 22 1.67 -0.97 -4.32
CA VAL A 22 1.88 -1.53 -2.98
C VAL A 22 2.87 -2.69 -3.01
N GLN A 23 2.74 -3.60 -3.97
CA GLN A 23 3.67 -4.71 -4.16
C GLN A 23 5.09 -4.25 -4.52
N LEU A 24 5.23 -3.30 -5.45
CA LEU A 24 6.54 -2.80 -5.91
C LEU A 24 7.25 -1.93 -4.88
N LEU A 25 6.49 -1.20 -4.05
CA LEU A 25 7.03 -0.31 -3.03
C LEU A 25 7.35 -1.03 -1.71
N SER A 26 6.81 -2.23 -1.50
CA SER A 26 7.14 -3.02 -0.31
C SER A 26 8.65 -3.35 -0.30
N GLY A 27 9.31 -3.02 0.81
CA GLY A 27 10.75 -3.21 0.96
C GLY A 27 11.63 -2.29 0.11
N HIS A 28 11.09 -1.30 -0.60
CA HIS A 28 11.86 -0.45 -1.51
C HIS A 28 13.00 0.29 -0.77
N PRO A 29 14.22 0.39 -1.36
CA PRO A 29 15.38 1.00 -0.69
C PRO A 29 15.19 2.49 -0.41
N TRP A 30 14.39 3.16 -1.23
CA TRP A 30 14.20 4.62 -1.16
C TRP A 30 12.83 5.05 -0.68
N PHE A 31 11.82 4.20 -0.77
CA PHE A 31 10.43 4.60 -0.52
C PHE A 31 9.86 3.79 0.64
N GLU A 32 9.07 4.47 1.45
CA GLU A 32 8.29 3.88 2.52
C GLU A 32 6.85 4.29 2.34
N VAL A 33 5.96 3.32 2.14
CA VAL A 33 4.53 3.58 2.05
C VAL A 33 4.04 3.87 3.46
N VAL A 34 3.60 5.10 3.69
CA VAL A 34 3.09 5.56 5.01
C VAL A 34 1.58 5.75 5.01
N VAL A 35 0.96 5.87 3.83
CA VAL A 35 -0.48 6.05 3.69
C VAL A 35 -1.01 5.26 2.49
N LEU A 36 -2.09 4.51 2.73
CA LEU A 36 -2.91 3.90 1.69
C LEU A 36 -4.25 4.64 1.65
N ALA A 37 -4.53 5.33 0.54
CA ALA A 37 -5.78 6.05 0.37
C ALA A 37 -6.67 5.34 -0.66
N ALA A 38 -7.95 5.27 -0.35
CA ALA A 38 -8.98 4.71 -1.21
C ALA A 38 -10.25 5.58 -1.15
N SER A 39 -11.39 5.03 -1.60
CA SER A 39 -12.69 5.70 -1.50
C SER A 39 -13.10 5.97 -0.05
N GLU A 40 -13.98 6.96 0.18
CA GLU A 40 -14.51 7.29 1.52
C GLU A 40 -15.09 6.09 2.27
N ARG A 41 -15.79 5.18 1.58
CA ARG A 41 -16.35 3.94 2.17
C ARG A 41 -15.30 3.01 2.80
N SER A 42 -14.04 3.17 2.42
CA SER A 42 -12.89 2.39 2.87
C SER A 42 -12.06 3.11 3.93
N ALA A 43 -12.31 4.40 4.17
CA ALA A 43 -11.53 5.18 5.13
C ALA A 43 -11.66 4.62 6.56
N GLY A 44 -10.53 4.58 7.27
CA GLY A 44 -10.45 4.12 8.66
C GLY A 44 -10.58 2.60 8.87
N LYS A 45 -10.64 1.81 7.80
CA LYS A 45 -10.64 0.35 7.86
C LYS A 45 -9.26 -0.20 7.50
N PRO A 46 -8.80 -1.28 8.14
CA PRO A 46 -7.58 -1.97 7.74
C PRO A 46 -7.61 -2.32 6.25
N TYR A 47 -6.48 -2.13 5.57
CA TYR A 47 -6.35 -2.36 4.14
C TYR A 47 -6.77 -3.79 3.75
N LYS A 48 -6.40 -4.80 4.55
CA LYS A 48 -6.79 -6.20 4.34
C LYS A 48 -8.30 -6.45 4.28
N ASP A 49 -9.09 -5.62 4.97
CA ASP A 49 -10.55 -5.77 5.04
C ASP A 49 -11.26 -5.12 3.85
N VAL A 50 -10.60 -4.16 3.19
CA VAL A 50 -11.19 -3.37 2.09
C VAL A 50 -10.58 -3.64 0.73
N ALA A 51 -9.36 -4.18 0.69
CA ALA A 51 -8.65 -4.49 -0.54
C ALA A 51 -8.96 -5.92 -1.00
N ARG A 52 -9.86 -6.05 -1.97
CA ARG A 52 -9.97 -7.30 -2.74
C ARG A 52 -8.75 -7.42 -3.64
N TRP A 53 -7.79 -8.24 -3.25
CA TRP A 53 -6.58 -8.48 -4.03
C TRP A 53 -6.90 -9.18 -5.36
N VAL A 54 -6.46 -8.61 -6.47
CA VAL A 54 -6.81 -9.09 -7.84
C VAL A 54 -5.60 -9.25 -8.76
N ILE A 55 -4.39 -8.96 -8.30
CA ILE A 55 -3.15 -9.11 -9.08
C ILE A 55 -2.39 -10.39 -8.65
N PRO A 56 -1.50 -10.94 -9.50
CA PRO A 56 -0.69 -12.10 -9.15
C PRO A 56 0.27 -11.87 -7.98
N GLY A 57 0.43 -12.92 -7.16
CA GLY A 57 1.24 -12.91 -5.94
C GLY A 57 0.44 -12.44 -4.71
N ASP A 58 0.98 -12.71 -3.52
CA ASP A 58 0.31 -12.37 -2.28
C ASP A 58 0.45 -10.87 -1.93
N PRO A 59 -0.53 -10.28 -1.23
CA PRO A 59 -0.37 -8.95 -0.63
C PRO A 59 0.86 -8.93 0.29
N PRO A 60 1.65 -7.85 0.33
CA PRO A 60 2.75 -7.74 1.28
C PRO A 60 2.27 -7.77 2.75
N ASP A 61 2.94 -8.53 3.61
CA ASP A 61 2.53 -8.69 5.02
C ASP A 61 2.46 -7.37 5.78
N ASN A 62 3.34 -6.42 5.43
CA ASN A 62 3.51 -5.16 6.14
C ASN A 62 2.44 -4.10 5.86
N VAL A 63 1.46 -4.39 4.99
CA VAL A 63 0.42 -3.42 4.59
C VAL A 63 -0.99 -3.77 5.04
N GLY A 64 -1.20 -4.97 5.60
CA GLY A 64 -2.56 -5.45 5.90
C GLY A 64 -3.30 -4.63 6.96
N ASP A 65 -2.58 -4.16 7.97
CA ASP A 65 -3.12 -3.38 9.10
C ASP A 65 -3.05 -1.86 8.88
N MET A 66 -2.54 -1.42 7.72
CA MET A 66 -2.49 -0.01 7.32
C MET A 66 -3.85 0.55 6.93
#